data_AF-A0A1V2LK51-F1
#
_entry.id   AF-A0A1V2LK51-F1
#
_cell.length_a   1.000
_cell.length_b   1.000
_cell.length_c   1.000
_cell.angle_alpha   90.00
_cell.angle_beta   90.00
_cell.angle_gamma   90.00
#
_symmetry.space_group_name_H-M   'P 1'
#
loop_
_entity.id
_entity.type
_entity.pdbx_description
1 polymer ?
#
loop_
_entity_poly.entity_id
_entity_poly.type
_entity_poly.pdbx_seq_one_letter_code
_entity_poly.pdbx_strand_id
1 'polypeptide(L)'
;MKSTEDYKEGWITDYPQIENMIILPCHSVFAPELNEAKDYPKDDRFAIGMDPNNWLMASFQKKSNDQYSFMKHMEHALLELHANIGNTALVVSGGFTKPEIEKSEASSYLDMAKAVGFLKNPYFRIGTNILLEEHARDSYENVLYSLSTFYKKFQKFPKKITIVGFGFKRERFLSSHLTTLGYYKPTKEIKGMKDEEKWPDSVHVKYVSQGPFLEKSENQSDEEFKVYESEFWDSLGKSERENALALFNVNPFGSRGSKLYDKKIARDPWNKSQEITTTYKTNNEILNTLIEINDLELKDAMELYKQKVVPSFPLYIDHRNGN
;
A
#
# COMPACT_ATOMS: atom_id res chain seq x y z
N MET A 1 -10.37 -28.49 -19.37
CA MET A 1 -11.25 -27.94 -18.33
C MET A 1 -11.07 -28.79 -17.10
N LYS A 2 -10.43 -28.28 -16.05
CA LYS A 2 -10.37 -28.97 -14.75
C LYS A 2 -11.65 -28.62 -13.97
N SER A 3 -12.29 -29.63 -13.40
CA SER A 3 -13.56 -29.50 -12.69
C SER A 3 -13.37 -28.88 -11.30
N THR A 4 -14.47 -28.40 -10.74
CA THR A 4 -14.61 -27.77 -9.41
C THR A 4 -14.22 -28.66 -8.22
N GLU A 5 -13.83 -29.92 -8.43
CA GLU A 5 -13.49 -30.88 -7.37
C GLU A 5 -11.98 -30.96 -7.06
N ASP A 6 -11.11 -30.47 -7.96
CA ASP A 6 -9.65 -30.44 -7.74
C ASP A 6 -9.20 -29.38 -6.69
N TYR A 7 -10.11 -28.57 -6.18
CA TYR A 7 -9.85 -27.56 -5.13
C TYR A 7 -10.11 -28.08 -3.70
N LYS A 8 -10.43 -29.36 -3.53
CA LYS A 8 -10.78 -29.97 -2.23
C LYS A 8 -9.76 -30.97 -1.68
N GLU A 9 -8.50 -30.89 -2.08
CA GLU A 9 -7.42 -31.66 -1.43
C GLU A 9 -6.62 -30.79 -0.44
N GLY A 10 -6.71 -31.14 0.84
CA GLY A 10 -5.74 -30.74 1.88
C GLY A 10 -6.14 -29.56 2.75
N TRP A 11 -6.98 -29.83 3.73
CA TRP A 11 -7.33 -29.00 4.89
C TRP A 11 -6.19 -28.12 5.43
N ILE A 12 -6.39 -26.80 5.35
CA ILE A 12 -6.16 -25.87 6.47
C ILE A 12 -7.45 -25.04 6.56
N THR A 13 -8.51 -25.62 7.13
CA THR A 13 -9.71 -24.84 7.54
C THR A 13 -9.48 -24.07 8.82
N ASP A 14 -8.31 -24.24 9.42
CA ASP A 14 -7.86 -23.49 10.56
C ASP A 14 -6.94 -22.38 10.03
N TYR A 15 -7.48 -21.17 9.85
CA TYR A 15 -6.69 -19.94 9.79
C TYR A 15 -6.33 -19.32 11.17
N PRO A 16 -6.33 -20.02 12.35
CA PRO A 16 -6.07 -19.35 13.62
C PRO A 16 -4.64 -18.80 13.69
N GLN A 17 -3.72 -19.24 12.82
CA GLN A 17 -2.33 -18.80 12.84
C GLN A 17 -2.04 -17.48 12.13
N ILE A 18 -2.86 -17.02 11.16
CA ILE A 18 -2.57 -15.76 10.46
C ILE A 18 -2.82 -14.59 11.40
N GLU A 19 -1.75 -14.01 11.92
CA GLU A 19 -1.80 -12.94 12.90
C GLU A 19 -1.16 -11.66 12.38
N ASN A 20 -0.37 -11.72 11.32
CA ASN A 20 0.36 -10.57 10.78
C ASN A 20 -0.12 -10.21 9.39
N MET A 21 -0.02 -8.92 9.05
CA MET A 21 -0.38 -8.41 7.74
C MET A 21 0.81 -7.68 7.13
N ILE A 22 1.09 -7.96 5.86
CA ILE A 22 1.93 -7.13 5.00
C ILE A 22 0.98 -6.34 4.10
N ILE A 23 1.21 -5.04 3.96
CA ILE A 23 0.53 -4.18 2.99
C ILE A 23 1.53 -3.81 1.92
N LEU A 24 1.15 -4.06 0.66
CA LEU A 24 1.83 -3.56 -0.52
C LEU A 24 0.94 -2.52 -1.20
N PRO A 25 1.10 -1.22 -0.87
CA PRO A 25 0.41 -0.15 -1.57
C PRO A 25 0.94 -0.02 -3.00
N CYS A 26 0.04 -0.07 -3.98
CA CYS A 26 0.38 0.08 -5.38
C CYS A 26 0.39 1.56 -5.78
N HIS A 27 1.09 1.85 -6.88
CA HIS A 27 1.36 3.23 -7.32
C HIS A 27 1.18 3.45 -8.83
N SER A 28 0.84 2.41 -9.59
CA SER A 28 0.63 2.43 -11.04
C SER A 28 -0.05 1.15 -11.50
N VAL A 29 -0.42 1.07 -12.79
CA VAL A 29 -1.02 -0.11 -13.40
C VAL A 29 -0.04 -0.73 -14.39
N PHE A 30 0.28 -2.01 -14.20
CA PHE A 30 1.00 -2.82 -15.18
C PHE A 30 0.03 -3.31 -16.28
N ALA A 31 0.23 -2.81 -17.49
CA ALA A 31 -0.64 -3.03 -18.64
C ALA A 31 0.20 -3.28 -19.92
N PRO A 32 0.97 -4.38 -20.01
CA PRO A 32 1.70 -4.74 -21.23
C PRO A 32 0.79 -4.92 -22.45
N GLU A 33 -0.50 -5.17 -22.25
CA GLU A 33 -1.53 -5.22 -23.29
C GLU A 33 -1.70 -3.89 -24.05
N LEU A 34 -1.26 -2.77 -23.49
CA LEU A 34 -1.29 -1.45 -24.12
C LEU A 34 0.04 -1.09 -24.81
N ASN A 35 1.09 -1.90 -24.65
CA ASN A 35 2.38 -1.70 -25.28
C ASN A 35 2.43 -2.37 -26.66
N GLU A 36 2.93 -1.66 -27.66
CA GLU A 36 3.09 -2.20 -29.01
C GLU A 36 4.27 -3.18 -29.12
N ALA A 37 5.26 -3.07 -28.23
CA ALA A 37 6.39 -3.97 -28.16
C ALA A 37 5.96 -5.33 -27.58
N LYS A 38 6.06 -6.40 -28.39
CA LYS A 38 5.62 -7.75 -28.01
C LYS A 38 6.76 -8.74 -27.75
N ASP A 39 8.00 -8.36 -28.06
CA ASP A 39 9.14 -9.26 -28.01
C ASP A 39 10.09 -8.89 -26.87
N TYR A 40 9.89 -9.53 -25.71
CA TYR A 40 10.84 -9.48 -24.60
C TYR A 40 11.87 -10.61 -24.72
N PRO A 41 13.14 -10.39 -24.34
CA PRO A 41 14.16 -11.44 -24.36
C PRO A 41 13.72 -12.65 -23.52
N LYS A 42 13.68 -13.85 -24.12
CA LYS A 42 13.25 -15.07 -23.43
C LYS A 42 14.11 -15.43 -22.22
N ASP A 43 15.38 -15.04 -22.26
CA ASP A 43 16.36 -15.31 -21.20
C ASP A 43 16.32 -14.27 -20.06
N ASP A 44 15.59 -13.16 -20.24
CA ASP A 44 15.36 -12.17 -19.20
C ASP A 44 13.87 -12.07 -18.86
N ARG A 45 13.46 -12.86 -17.87
CA ARG A 45 12.09 -12.85 -17.36
C ARG A 45 11.66 -11.52 -16.75
N PHE A 46 12.59 -10.62 -16.39
CA PHE A 46 12.29 -9.35 -15.75
C PHE A 46 12.07 -8.22 -16.74
N ALA A 47 12.56 -8.35 -17.97
CA ALA A 47 12.47 -7.32 -19.01
C ALA A 47 11.05 -6.76 -19.18
N ILE A 48 10.02 -7.62 -19.14
CA ILE A 48 8.62 -7.18 -19.25
C ILE A 48 8.20 -6.27 -18.09
N GLY A 49 8.63 -6.56 -16.85
CA GLY A 49 8.31 -5.72 -15.70
C GLY A 49 9.16 -4.44 -15.64
N MET A 50 10.35 -4.46 -16.24
CA MET A 50 11.30 -3.34 -16.23
C MET A 50 11.04 -2.32 -17.35
N ASP A 51 10.31 -2.70 -18.40
CA ASP A 51 9.93 -1.79 -19.49
C ASP A 51 8.92 -0.74 -18.99
N PRO A 52 9.28 0.56 -18.93
CA PRO A 52 8.38 1.61 -18.46
C PRO A 52 7.13 1.78 -19.33
N ASN A 53 7.13 1.31 -20.58
CA ASN A 53 5.96 1.36 -21.46
C ASN A 53 4.88 0.34 -21.11
N ASN A 54 5.22 -0.68 -20.31
CA ASN A 54 4.23 -1.60 -19.74
C ASN A 54 3.53 -1.04 -18.49
N TRP A 55 3.82 0.20 -18.10
CA TRP A 55 3.25 0.82 -16.91
C TRP A 55 2.56 2.15 -17.22
N LEU A 56 1.36 2.33 -16.68
CA LEU A 56 0.61 3.59 -16.75
C LEU A 56 1.11 4.59 -15.69
N MET A 57 2.36 5.02 -15.84
CA MET A 57 3.07 5.91 -14.92
C MET A 57 2.80 7.39 -15.19
N ALA A 58 2.69 8.18 -14.11
CA ALA A 58 2.74 9.63 -14.18
C ALA A 58 4.14 10.12 -14.62
N SER A 59 4.22 11.35 -15.11
CA SER A 59 5.46 11.92 -15.65
C SER A 59 6.63 11.91 -14.65
N PHE A 60 6.37 12.17 -13.37
CA PHE A 60 7.41 12.13 -12.34
C PHE A 60 7.90 10.70 -12.06
N GLN A 61 7.04 9.70 -12.14
CA GLN A 61 7.38 8.28 -11.95
C GLN A 61 8.27 7.77 -13.09
N LYS A 62 8.02 8.25 -14.31
CA LYS A 62 8.89 7.97 -15.47
C LYS A 62 10.29 8.59 -15.31
N LYS A 63 10.40 9.78 -14.70
CA LYS A 63 11.69 10.45 -14.48
C LYS A 63 12.60 9.69 -13.51
N SER A 64 12.01 8.98 -12.55
CA SER A 64 12.74 8.20 -11.53
C SER A 64 12.73 6.68 -11.80
N ASN A 65 12.32 6.25 -12.99
CA ASN A 65 12.20 4.84 -13.36
C ASN A 65 11.49 3.99 -12.28
N ASP A 66 10.36 4.49 -11.78
CA ASP A 66 9.67 3.90 -10.63
C ASP A 66 9.21 2.44 -10.86
N GLN A 67 9.12 1.97 -12.10
CA GLN A 67 8.83 0.56 -12.41
C GLN A 67 9.81 -0.40 -11.73
N TYR A 68 11.09 -0.02 -11.58
CA TYR A 68 12.05 -0.80 -10.81
C TYR A 68 11.67 -0.88 -9.34
N SER A 69 11.19 0.23 -8.78
CA SER A 69 10.71 0.29 -7.40
C SER A 69 9.47 -0.57 -7.21
N PHE A 70 8.51 -0.53 -8.15
CA PHE A 70 7.30 -1.35 -8.08
C PHE A 70 7.62 -2.85 -8.08
N MET A 71 8.53 -3.29 -8.94
CA MET A 71 9.02 -4.67 -8.95
C MET A 71 9.70 -5.03 -7.63
N LYS A 72 10.56 -4.15 -7.11
CA LYS A 72 11.27 -4.36 -5.84
C LYS A 72 10.32 -4.37 -4.65
N HIS A 73 9.25 -3.60 -4.65
CA HIS A 73 8.21 -3.63 -3.61
C HIS A 73 7.50 -4.98 -3.59
N MET A 74 7.10 -5.50 -4.75
CA MET A 74 6.49 -6.83 -4.85
C MET A 74 7.46 -7.94 -4.41
N GLU A 75 8.72 -7.89 -4.89
CA GLU A 75 9.75 -8.84 -4.48
C GLU A 75 9.94 -8.86 -2.95
N HIS A 76 10.11 -7.69 -2.33
CA HIS A 76 10.29 -7.60 -0.88
C HIS A 76 9.03 -8.00 -0.10
N ALA A 77 7.84 -7.66 -0.57
CA ALA A 77 6.60 -8.10 0.06
C ALA A 77 6.48 -9.63 0.07
N LEU A 78 6.90 -10.30 -1.01
CA LEU A 78 6.94 -11.76 -1.08
C LEU A 78 8.05 -12.37 -0.23
N LEU A 79 9.20 -11.71 -0.10
CA LEU A 79 10.26 -12.14 0.83
C LEU A 79 9.81 -12.04 2.29
N GLU A 80 9.15 -10.94 2.68
CA GLU A 80 8.56 -10.79 4.01
C GLU A 80 7.48 -11.85 4.28
N LEU A 81 6.63 -12.14 3.27
CA LEU A 81 5.64 -13.20 3.36
C LEU A 81 6.29 -14.58 3.51
N HIS A 82 7.34 -14.86 2.72
CA HIS A 82 8.04 -16.13 2.76
C HIS A 82 8.66 -16.41 4.12
N ALA A 83 9.27 -15.40 4.75
CA ALA A 83 9.91 -15.52 6.06
C ALA A 83 8.94 -15.97 7.17
N ASN A 84 7.64 -15.69 7.02
CA ASN A 84 6.62 -15.90 8.06
C ASN A 84 5.33 -16.50 7.48
N ILE A 85 5.45 -17.39 6.49
CA ILE A 85 4.35 -17.80 5.61
C ILE A 85 3.16 -18.48 6.30
N GLY A 86 3.40 -19.09 7.48
CA GLY A 86 2.35 -19.76 8.27
C GLY A 86 1.49 -18.82 9.12
N ASN A 87 1.96 -17.59 9.38
CA ASN A 87 1.28 -16.65 10.29
C ASN A 87 1.04 -15.25 9.67
N THR A 88 1.33 -15.07 8.39
CA THR A 88 1.29 -13.76 7.72
C THR A 88 0.47 -13.83 6.43
N ALA A 89 -0.32 -12.79 6.18
CA ALA A 89 -0.95 -12.56 4.88
C ALA A 89 -0.44 -11.25 4.26
N LEU A 90 -0.19 -11.27 2.95
CA LEU A 90 0.06 -10.09 2.14
C LEU A 90 -1.26 -9.57 1.58
N VAL A 91 -1.54 -8.29 1.75
CA VAL A 91 -2.59 -7.57 1.03
C VAL A 91 -1.94 -6.67 -0.01
N VAL A 92 -2.20 -6.94 -1.28
CA VAL A 92 -1.83 -6.07 -2.39
C VAL A 92 -2.99 -5.09 -2.60
N SER A 93 -2.71 -3.80 -2.49
CA SER A 93 -3.74 -2.76 -2.32
C SER A 93 -3.58 -1.65 -3.35
N GLY A 94 -4.69 -1.25 -3.98
CA GLY A 94 -4.71 -0.22 -5.02
C GLY A 94 -5.84 -0.45 -6.04
N GLY A 95 -6.65 0.58 -6.27
CA GLY A 95 -7.88 0.48 -7.06
C GLY A 95 -7.75 0.81 -8.53
N PHE A 96 -8.91 1.00 -9.18
CA PHE A 96 -9.04 1.28 -10.61
C PHE A 96 -8.78 2.77 -10.89
N THR A 97 -7.53 3.21 -10.78
CA THR A 97 -7.15 4.63 -10.79
C THR A 97 -6.86 5.21 -12.18
N LYS A 98 -6.87 4.38 -13.22
CA LYS A 98 -6.46 4.74 -14.59
C LYS A 98 -7.62 4.69 -15.58
N PRO A 99 -7.97 5.78 -16.28
CA PRO A 99 -9.03 5.76 -17.28
C PRO A 99 -8.66 4.96 -18.54
N GLU A 100 -7.37 4.72 -18.78
CA GLU A 100 -6.89 4.01 -19.97
C GLU A 100 -7.27 2.52 -19.97
N ILE A 101 -7.52 1.94 -18.79
CA ILE A 101 -7.85 0.52 -18.64
C ILE A 101 -8.68 0.27 -17.37
N GLU A 102 -9.73 -0.55 -17.48
CA GLU A 102 -10.51 -1.02 -16.33
C GLU A 102 -9.75 -2.15 -15.60
N LYS A 103 -8.63 -1.79 -14.98
CA LYS A 103 -7.76 -2.70 -14.22
C LYS A 103 -7.28 -2.03 -12.94
N SER A 104 -7.43 -2.71 -11.81
CA SER A 104 -6.94 -2.19 -10.54
C SER A 104 -5.41 -2.22 -10.49
N GLU A 105 -4.80 -1.26 -9.79
CA GLU A 105 -3.36 -1.27 -9.54
C GLU A 105 -2.96 -2.59 -8.86
N ALA A 106 -3.72 -3.06 -7.88
CA ALA A 106 -3.44 -4.28 -7.13
C ALA A 106 -3.44 -5.55 -8.02
N SER A 107 -4.46 -5.72 -8.87
CA SER A 107 -4.52 -6.88 -9.78
C SER A 107 -3.36 -6.86 -10.77
N SER A 108 -3.02 -5.67 -11.27
CA SER A 108 -1.91 -5.49 -12.22
C SER A 108 -0.55 -5.84 -11.61
N TYR A 109 -0.33 -5.57 -10.33
CA TYR A 109 0.89 -5.99 -9.62
C TYR A 109 0.99 -7.52 -9.52
N LEU A 110 -0.13 -8.22 -9.32
CA LEU A 110 -0.13 -9.69 -9.36
C LEU A 110 0.12 -10.22 -10.77
N ASP A 111 -0.40 -9.57 -11.81
CA ASP A 111 -0.11 -9.94 -13.20
C ASP A 111 1.37 -9.77 -13.53
N MET A 112 1.97 -8.66 -13.12
CA MET A 112 3.42 -8.45 -13.21
C MET A 112 4.17 -9.56 -12.47
N ALA A 113 3.80 -9.84 -11.21
CA ALA A 113 4.44 -10.87 -10.40
C ALA A 113 4.35 -12.27 -11.03
N LYS A 114 3.25 -12.59 -11.72
CA LYS A 114 3.11 -13.83 -12.50
C LYS A 114 4.02 -13.80 -13.72
N ALA A 115 3.99 -12.72 -14.50
CA ALA A 115 4.75 -12.57 -15.74
C ALA A 115 6.26 -12.75 -15.50
N VAL A 116 6.79 -12.15 -14.43
CA VAL A 116 8.22 -12.26 -14.07
C VAL A 116 8.53 -13.49 -13.22
N GLY A 117 7.53 -14.31 -12.87
CA GLY A 117 7.70 -15.57 -12.15
C GLY A 117 8.04 -15.42 -10.66
N PHE A 118 7.60 -14.34 -10.00
CA PHE A 118 7.71 -14.17 -8.55
C PHE A 118 6.78 -15.11 -7.77
N LEU A 119 5.62 -15.48 -8.34
CA LEU A 119 4.64 -16.35 -7.67
C LEU A 119 4.89 -17.86 -7.84
N LYS A 120 6.12 -18.26 -8.21
CA LYS A 120 6.45 -19.69 -8.43
C LYS A 120 6.51 -20.52 -7.15
N ASN A 121 6.66 -19.90 -5.98
CA ASN A 121 6.64 -20.61 -4.71
C ASN A 121 5.22 -21.19 -4.47
N PRO A 122 5.04 -22.52 -4.32
CA PRO A 122 3.73 -23.16 -4.20
C PRO A 122 2.96 -22.78 -2.92
N TYR A 123 3.63 -22.17 -1.95
CA TYR A 123 3.02 -21.65 -0.74
C TYR A 123 2.47 -20.22 -0.89
N PHE A 124 2.78 -19.52 -1.99
CA PHE A 124 2.14 -18.25 -2.33
C PHE A 124 0.78 -18.52 -2.98
N ARG A 125 -0.29 -18.34 -2.21
CA ARG A 125 -1.65 -18.70 -2.60
C ARG A 125 -2.57 -17.47 -2.60
N ILE A 126 -2.89 -16.98 -3.79
CA ILE A 126 -3.88 -15.92 -4.01
C ILE A 126 -5.23 -16.36 -3.43
N GLY A 127 -5.90 -15.45 -2.71
CA GLY A 127 -7.15 -15.70 -1.98
C GLY A 127 -6.96 -16.41 -0.63
N THR A 128 -5.74 -16.84 -0.28
CA THR A 128 -5.40 -17.50 0.99
C THR A 128 -4.49 -16.61 1.83
N ASN A 129 -3.20 -16.50 1.47
CA ASN A 129 -2.20 -15.68 2.16
C ASN A 129 -1.68 -14.53 1.29
N ILE A 130 -2.13 -14.44 0.03
CA ILE A 130 -2.05 -13.22 -0.79
C ILE A 130 -3.49 -12.78 -1.06
N LEU A 131 -3.87 -11.64 -0.53
CA LEU A 131 -5.19 -11.03 -0.66
C LEU A 131 -5.12 -9.83 -1.59
N LEU A 132 -6.27 -9.51 -2.18
CA LEU A 132 -6.40 -8.43 -3.14
C LEU A 132 -7.37 -7.37 -2.59
N GLU A 133 -6.96 -6.11 -2.64
CA GLU A 133 -7.76 -4.93 -2.27
C GLU A 133 -7.74 -3.97 -3.48
N GLU A 134 -8.92 -3.72 -4.07
CA GLU A 134 -9.04 -3.07 -5.39
C GLU A 134 -9.81 -1.74 -5.40
N HIS A 135 -9.95 -1.10 -4.23
CA HIS A 135 -10.74 0.13 -4.09
C HIS A 135 -9.92 1.33 -3.60
N ALA A 136 -8.69 1.13 -3.10
CA ALA A 136 -7.90 2.24 -2.58
C ALA A 136 -7.48 3.23 -3.67
N ARG A 137 -7.76 4.51 -3.44
CA ARG A 137 -7.44 5.64 -4.34
C ARG A 137 -6.34 6.55 -3.80
N ASP A 138 -6.01 6.40 -2.53
CA ASP A 138 -4.89 7.07 -1.88
C ASP A 138 -4.18 6.20 -0.83
N SER A 139 -3.12 6.74 -0.24
CA SER A 139 -2.32 6.02 0.76
C SER A 139 -3.04 5.74 2.09
N TYR A 140 -4.06 6.52 2.45
CA TYR A 140 -4.83 6.26 3.67
C TYR A 140 -5.78 5.08 3.43
N GLU A 141 -6.49 5.08 2.29
CA GLU A 141 -7.35 3.98 1.86
C GLU A 141 -6.56 2.69 1.66
N ASN A 142 -5.32 2.76 1.18
CA ASN A 142 -4.46 1.57 1.10
C ASN A 142 -4.33 0.85 2.46
N VAL A 143 -4.23 1.60 3.56
CA VAL A 143 -4.14 1.02 4.90
C VAL A 143 -5.52 0.58 5.41
N LEU A 144 -6.52 1.46 5.33
CA LEU A 144 -7.87 1.19 5.85
C LEU A 144 -8.55 0.02 5.14
N TYR A 145 -8.48 -0.03 3.81
CA TYR A 145 -9.10 -1.10 3.03
C TYR A 145 -8.32 -2.40 3.11
N SER A 146 -6.99 -2.34 3.32
CA SER A 146 -6.22 -3.54 3.65
C SER A 146 -6.62 -4.13 5.01
N LEU A 147 -6.78 -3.28 6.03
CA LEU A 147 -7.32 -3.71 7.33
C LEU A 147 -8.71 -4.34 7.20
N SER A 148 -9.58 -3.71 6.40
CA SER A 148 -10.94 -4.21 6.15
C SER A 148 -10.92 -5.55 5.41
N THR A 149 -10.05 -5.69 4.41
CA THR A 149 -9.84 -6.94 3.64
C THR A 149 -9.33 -8.06 4.54
N PHE A 150 -8.33 -7.76 5.37
CA PHE A 150 -7.79 -8.72 6.34
C PHE A 150 -8.84 -9.14 7.37
N TYR A 151 -9.58 -8.20 7.94
CA TYR A 151 -10.63 -8.49 8.92
C TYR A 151 -11.74 -9.33 8.30
N LYS A 152 -12.19 -9.02 7.08
CA LYS A 152 -13.18 -9.85 6.37
C LYS A 152 -12.71 -11.29 6.21
N LYS A 153 -11.43 -11.50 5.87
CA LYS A 153 -10.86 -12.84 5.66
C LYS A 153 -10.65 -13.61 6.96
N PHE A 154 -10.14 -12.97 8.01
CA PHE A 154 -9.64 -13.65 9.21
C PHE A 154 -10.45 -13.36 10.48
N GLN A 155 -11.42 -12.46 10.43
CA GLN A 155 -12.30 -12.04 11.54
C GLN A 155 -11.53 -11.52 12.77
N LYS A 156 -10.34 -10.95 12.55
CA LYS A 156 -9.49 -10.33 13.56
C LYS A 156 -8.63 -9.24 12.94
N PHE A 157 -8.15 -8.32 13.76
CA PHE A 157 -7.14 -7.35 13.35
C PHE A 157 -5.74 -7.94 13.42
N PRO A 158 -4.80 -7.52 12.55
CA PRO A 158 -3.43 -8.01 12.59
C PRO A 158 -2.70 -7.55 13.86
N LYS A 159 -1.87 -8.43 14.43
CA LYS A 159 -0.94 -8.15 15.53
C LYS A 159 0.24 -7.27 15.13
N LYS A 160 0.69 -7.44 13.89
CA LYS A 160 1.76 -6.67 13.29
C LYS A 160 1.40 -6.29 11.86
N ILE A 161 1.66 -5.04 11.51
CA ILE A 161 1.57 -4.52 10.15
C ILE A 161 2.98 -4.29 9.61
N THR A 162 3.27 -4.81 8.43
CA THR A 162 4.47 -4.47 7.66
C THR A 162 4.07 -3.72 6.41
N ILE A 163 4.54 -2.49 6.23
CA ILE A 163 4.34 -1.75 4.97
C ILE A 163 5.57 -1.96 4.10
N VAL A 164 5.39 -2.28 2.83
CA VAL A 164 6.47 -2.30 1.83
C VAL A 164 6.21 -1.22 0.80
N GLY A 165 7.13 -0.26 0.65
CA GLY A 165 6.93 0.85 -0.26
C GLY A 165 8.09 1.84 -0.29
N PHE A 166 7.83 3.02 -0.86
CA PHE A 166 8.83 4.07 -0.97
C PHE A 166 9.27 4.64 0.39
N GLY A 167 10.57 4.88 0.55
CA GLY A 167 11.14 5.42 1.80
C GLY A 167 10.66 6.82 2.14
N PHE A 168 10.55 7.71 1.13
CA PHE A 168 10.09 9.09 1.34
C PHE A 168 8.63 9.19 1.85
N LYS A 169 7.84 8.10 1.77
CA LYS A 169 6.47 8.04 2.27
C LYS A 169 6.37 7.56 3.73
N ARG A 170 7.49 7.09 4.31
CA ARG A 170 7.54 6.47 5.64
C ARG A 170 6.89 7.34 6.71
N GLU A 171 7.27 8.62 6.78
CA GLU A 171 6.69 9.57 7.72
C GLU A 171 5.17 9.59 7.64
N ARG A 172 4.59 9.83 6.45
CA ARG A 172 3.13 9.92 6.29
C ARG A 172 2.42 8.63 6.70
N PHE A 173 2.96 7.46 6.36
CA PHE A 173 2.33 6.19 6.77
C PHE A 173 2.37 5.98 8.28
N LEU A 174 3.49 6.29 8.93
CA LEU A 174 3.65 6.09 10.37
C LEU A 174 2.94 7.18 11.17
N SER A 175 3.24 8.45 10.89
CA SER A 175 2.78 9.61 11.65
C SER A 175 1.31 9.97 11.40
N SER A 176 0.80 9.79 10.16
CA SER A 176 -0.58 10.10 9.81
C SER A 176 -1.46 8.85 9.81
N HIS A 177 -1.22 7.91 8.88
CA HIS A 177 -2.19 6.83 8.60
C HIS A 177 -2.29 5.82 9.74
N LEU A 178 -1.17 5.22 10.15
CA LEU A 178 -1.16 4.24 11.22
C LEU A 178 -1.40 4.86 12.60
N THR A 179 -1.08 6.13 12.82
CA THR A 179 -1.52 6.87 14.02
C THR A 179 -3.04 7.05 14.04
N THR A 180 -3.63 7.50 12.94
CA THR A 180 -5.09 7.70 12.80
C THR A 180 -5.84 6.38 12.92
N LEU A 181 -5.21 5.26 12.59
CA LEU A 181 -5.78 3.92 12.70
C LEU A 181 -5.34 3.16 13.97
N GLY A 182 -4.55 3.80 14.84
CA GLY A 182 -4.22 3.29 16.17
C GLY A 182 -3.16 2.20 16.27
N TYR A 183 -2.37 2.02 15.21
CA TYR A 183 -1.26 1.07 15.15
C TYR A 183 0.10 1.68 15.48
N TYR A 184 0.21 3.00 15.44
CA TYR A 184 1.48 3.69 15.64
C TYR A 184 1.33 4.86 16.61
N LYS A 185 2.31 5.01 17.49
CA LYS A 185 2.43 6.15 18.40
C LYS A 185 3.72 6.89 18.08
N PRO A 186 3.64 8.10 17.50
CA PRO A 186 4.82 8.94 17.29
C PRO A 186 5.64 9.12 18.58
N THR A 187 6.95 8.92 18.47
CA THR A 187 7.91 9.31 19.51
C THR A 187 8.19 10.82 19.40
N LYS A 188 8.72 11.44 20.47
CA LYS A 188 9.11 12.86 20.41
C LYS A 188 10.22 13.03 19.37
N GLU A 189 9.99 13.88 18.38
CA GLU A 189 10.99 14.22 17.36
C GLU A 189 12.24 14.85 18.01
N ILE A 190 13.41 14.38 17.59
CA ILE A 190 14.70 15.00 17.91
C ILE A 190 15.26 15.58 16.60
N LYS A 191 15.58 16.87 16.60
CA LYS A 191 16.14 17.57 15.44
C LYS A 191 17.46 16.91 15.01
N GLY A 192 17.65 16.75 13.69
CA GLY A 192 18.89 16.25 13.09
C GLY A 192 18.95 14.75 12.79
N MET A 193 17.90 14.00 13.12
CA MET A 193 17.81 12.56 12.84
C MET A 193 17.45 12.25 11.38
N LYS A 194 17.90 11.09 10.89
CA LYS A 194 17.41 10.53 9.61
C LYS A 194 15.95 10.09 9.75
N ASP A 195 15.22 9.96 8.65
CA ASP A 195 13.78 9.65 8.70
C ASP A 195 13.46 8.31 9.38
N GLU A 196 14.32 7.30 9.25
CA GLU A 196 14.17 6.01 9.92
C GLU A 196 14.40 6.11 11.44
N GLU A 197 15.22 7.05 11.89
CA GLU A 197 15.45 7.35 13.31
C GLU A 197 14.33 8.21 13.89
N LYS A 198 13.78 9.14 13.08
CA LYS A 198 12.59 9.93 13.43
C LYS A 198 11.33 9.08 13.51
N TRP A 199 11.21 8.11 12.61
CA TRP A 199 10.04 7.25 12.45
C TRP A 199 10.44 5.77 12.54
N PRO A 200 10.87 5.29 13.72
CA PRO A 200 11.38 3.93 13.87
C PRO A 200 10.28 2.89 13.71
N ASP A 201 10.70 1.66 13.44
CA ASP A 201 9.80 0.51 13.59
C ASP A 201 9.37 0.36 15.06
N SER A 202 8.18 -0.22 15.28
CA SER A 202 7.67 -0.59 16.59
C SER A 202 7.48 -2.10 16.67
N VAL A 203 7.10 -2.60 17.85
CA VAL A 203 6.69 -3.99 18.05
C VAL A 203 5.53 -4.39 17.13
N HIS A 204 4.65 -3.44 16.77
CA HIS A 204 3.45 -3.69 15.96
C HIS A 204 3.54 -3.20 14.52
N VAL A 205 4.55 -2.40 14.18
CA VAL A 205 4.69 -1.80 12.85
C VAL A 205 6.11 -1.92 12.36
N LYS A 206 6.27 -2.45 11.15
CA LYS A 206 7.52 -2.45 10.39
C LYS A 206 7.30 -1.69 9.07
N TYR A 207 8.28 -0.90 8.65
CA TYR A 207 8.23 -0.26 7.33
C TYR A 207 9.50 -0.60 6.53
N VAL A 208 9.31 -1.30 5.40
CA VAL A 208 10.37 -1.71 4.47
C VAL A 208 10.44 -0.70 3.33
N SER A 209 11.47 0.14 3.36
CA SER A 209 11.73 1.16 2.35
C SER A 209 12.47 0.59 1.14
N GLN A 210 11.98 0.84 -0.08
CA GLN A 210 12.71 0.60 -1.32
C GLN A 210 12.46 1.72 -2.31
N GLY A 211 13.54 2.25 -2.89
CA GLY A 211 13.51 3.30 -3.90
C GLY A 211 12.92 4.64 -3.44
N PRO A 212 12.74 5.60 -4.39
CA PRO A 212 13.05 5.48 -5.82
C PRO A 212 14.53 5.24 -6.11
N PHE A 213 14.83 4.62 -7.25
CA PHE A 213 16.19 4.33 -7.68
C PHE A 213 16.58 5.30 -8.80
N LEU A 214 17.63 6.08 -8.60
CA LEU A 214 18.15 7.00 -9.62
C LEU A 214 19.29 6.33 -10.36
N GLU A 215 19.30 6.47 -11.69
CA GLU A 215 20.36 5.97 -12.54
C GLU A 215 21.09 7.14 -13.19
N LYS A 216 22.42 7.07 -13.18
CA LYS A 216 23.28 8.03 -13.86
C LYS A 216 23.22 7.77 -15.36
N SER A 217 23.00 8.83 -16.15
CA SER A 217 23.06 8.70 -17.61
C SER A 217 24.50 8.52 -18.10
N GLU A 218 24.70 7.84 -19.23
CA GLU A 218 26.04 7.48 -19.75
C GLU A 218 26.98 8.70 -19.94
N ASN A 219 26.42 9.85 -20.31
CA ASN A 219 27.17 11.07 -20.59
C ASN A 219 27.28 12.04 -19.40
N GLN A 220 26.74 11.67 -18.22
CA GLN A 220 26.73 12.52 -17.04
C GLN A 220 27.94 12.23 -16.15
N SER A 221 28.65 13.28 -15.74
CA SER A 221 29.74 13.17 -14.76
C SER A 221 29.21 12.81 -13.37
N ASP A 222 30.09 12.30 -12.50
CA ASP A 222 29.70 11.96 -11.12
C ASP A 222 29.28 13.19 -10.31
N GLU A 223 29.90 14.34 -10.58
CA GLU A 223 29.53 15.62 -9.97
C GLU A 223 28.15 16.09 -10.41
N GLU A 224 27.85 16.04 -11.70
CA GLU A 224 26.52 16.38 -12.23
C GLU A 224 25.44 15.43 -11.70
N PHE A 225 25.76 14.15 -11.54
CA PHE A 225 24.82 13.17 -10.98
C PHE A 225 24.52 13.43 -9.50
N LYS A 226 25.53 13.77 -8.69
CA LYS A 226 25.32 14.15 -7.28
C LYS A 226 24.45 15.39 -7.13
N VAL A 227 24.64 16.39 -7.99
CA VAL A 227 23.78 17.60 -8.01
C VAL A 227 22.35 17.22 -8.37
N TYR A 228 22.17 16.44 -9.45
CA TYR A 228 20.86 15.95 -9.87
C TYR A 228 20.16 15.14 -8.76
N GLU A 229 20.87 14.23 -8.11
CA GLU A 229 20.34 13.42 -7.01
C GLU A 229 19.87 14.31 -5.85
N SER A 230 20.70 15.29 -5.44
CA SER A 230 20.33 16.23 -4.38
C SER A 230 19.05 17.02 -4.74
N GLU A 231 18.99 17.58 -5.95
CA GLU A 231 17.83 18.35 -6.43
C GLU A 231 16.57 17.48 -6.52
N PHE A 232 16.72 16.24 -6.96
CA PHE A 232 15.63 15.27 -7.02
C PHE A 232 15.06 15.01 -5.62
N TRP A 233 15.89 14.68 -4.64
CA TRP A 233 15.44 14.38 -3.28
C TRP A 233 14.83 15.60 -2.59
N ASP A 234 15.39 16.79 -2.78
CA ASP A 234 14.81 18.04 -2.25
C ASP A 234 13.41 18.31 -2.83
N SER A 235 13.28 18.16 -4.15
CA SER A 235 12.01 18.34 -4.86
C SER A 235 10.96 17.29 -4.44
N LEU A 236 11.37 16.02 -4.34
CA LEU A 236 10.51 14.92 -3.91
C LEU A 236 10.03 15.11 -2.47
N GLY A 237 10.95 15.44 -1.55
CA GLY A 237 10.63 15.71 -0.16
C GLY A 237 9.70 16.91 0.01
N LYS A 238 9.92 17.99 -0.75
CA LYS A 238 9.03 19.15 -0.76
C LYS A 238 7.63 18.77 -1.25
N SER A 239 7.55 18.06 -2.37
CA SER A 239 6.27 17.63 -2.95
C SER A 239 5.51 16.70 -2.01
N GLU A 240 6.18 15.73 -1.38
CA GLU A 240 5.57 14.82 -0.40
C GLU A 240 5.00 15.59 0.81
N ARG A 241 5.75 16.56 1.33
CA ARG A 241 5.31 17.40 2.45
C ARG A 241 4.09 18.24 2.08
N GLU A 242 4.16 18.98 0.99
CA GLU A 242 3.12 19.96 0.59
C GLU A 242 1.87 19.28 0.04
N ASN A 243 2.04 18.28 -0.82
CA ASN A 243 0.93 17.67 -1.57
C ASN A 243 0.30 16.48 -0.86
N ALA A 244 0.85 16.05 0.28
CA ALA A 244 0.26 14.97 1.04
C ALA A 244 0.37 15.14 2.55
N LEU A 245 1.58 15.15 3.14
CA LEU A 245 1.72 15.14 4.60
C LEU A 245 0.96 16.30 5.27
N ALA A 246 1.17 17.53 4.77
CA ALA A 246 0.47 18.72 5.26
C ALA A 246 -1.05 18.63 5.08
N LEU A 247 -1.53 18.00 4.00
CA LEU A 247 -2.95 17.83 3.76
C LEU A 247 -3.57 16.81 4.74
N PHE A 248 -2.88 15.69 5.00
CA PHE A 248 -3.34 14.69 5.97
C PHE A 248 -3.25 15.20 7.42
N ASN A 249 -2.32 16.10 7.73
CA ASN A 249 -2.30 16.77 9.03
C ASN A 249 -3.53 17.67 9.25
N VAL A 250 -4.11 18.23 8.18
CA VAL A 250 -5.33 19.04 8.26
C VAL A 250 -6.58 18.14 8.26
N ASN A 251 -6.63 17.12 7.40
CA ASN A 251 -7.71 16.14 7.36
C ASN A 251 -7.13 14.72 7.38
N PRO A 252 -7.06 14.05 8.55
CA PRO A 252 -6.39 12.76 8.71
C PRO A 252 -7.08 11.60 7.98
N PHE A 253 -8.34 11.76 7.60
CA PHE A 253 -9.11 10.76 6.88
C PHE A 253 -9.13 10.99 5.36
N GLY A 254 -8.69 12.18 4.93
CA GLY A 254 -8.97 12.68 3.58
C GLY A 254 -10.46 12.64 3.24
N SER A 255 -11.32 12.97 4.21
CA SER A 255 -12.78 12.91 4.08
C SER A 255 -13.35 14.08 3.26
N ARG A 256 -14.65 14.01 2.97
CA ARG A 256 -15.40 14.99 2.19
C ARG A 256 -15.09 16.45 2.55
N GLY A 257 -15.00 17.30 1.53
CA GLY A 257 -14.69 18.72 1.66
C GLY A 257 -13.19 19.04 1.75
N SER A 258 -12.31 18.04 1.62
CA SER A 258 -10.85 18.26 1.59
C SER A 258 -10.28 18.11 0.18
N LYS A 259 -9.12 18.74 -0.05
CA LYS A 259 -8.31 18.53 -1.28
C LYS A 259 -7.93 17.06 -1.49
N LEU A 260 -7.86 16.27 -0.41
CA LEU A 260 -7.57 14.83 -0.48
C LEU A 260 -8.78 14.06 -1.04
N TYR A 261 -9.99 14.43 -0.61
CA TYR A 261 -11.22 13.86 -1.16
C TYR A 261 -11.38 14.18 -2.65
N ASP A 262 -11.09 15.41 -3.07
CA ASP A 262 -11.12 15.76 -4.50
C ASP A 262 -10.15 14.90 -5.33
N LYS A 263 -8.96 14.61 -4.76
CA LYS A 263 -7.99 13.69 -5.38
C LYS A 263 -8.53 12.26 -5.47
N LYS A 264 -9.27 11.77 -4.48
CA LYS A 264 -9.92 10.45 -4.52
C LYS A 264 -10.96 10.38 -5.64
N ILE A 265 -11.81 11.40 -5.77
CA ILE A 265 -12.81 11.48 -6.85
C ILE A 265 -12.14 11.49 -8.23
N ALA A 266 -11.08 12.28 -8.40
CA ALA A 266 -10.33 12.32 -9.66
C ALA A 266 -9.63 10.99 -10.01
N ARG A 267 -9.43 10.10 -9.02
CA ARG A 267 -8.81 8.77 -9.16
C ARG A 267 -9.84 7.64 -9.17
N ASP A 268 -11.10 7.94 -9.46
CA ASP A 268 -12.15 6.93 -9.63
C ASP A 268 -12.84 7.02 -11.01
N PRO A 269 -12.09 6.90 -12.12
CA PRO A 269 -12.66 7.01 -13.46
C PRO A 269 -13.73 5.94 -13.77
N TRP A 270 -13.77 4.86 -13.01
CA TRP A 270 -14.67 3.73 -13.19
C TRP A 270 -15.80 3.67 -12.14
N ASN A 271 -15.96 4.72 -11.32
CA ASN A 271 -17.00 4.85 -10.29
C ASN A 271 -17.08 3.68 -9.29
N LYS A 272 -15.95 3.02 -9.00
CA LYS A 272 -15.88 1.88 -8.05
C LYS A 272 -16.15 2.32 -6.61
N SER A 273 -16.11 3.63 -6.32
CA SER A 273 -16.41 4.15 -4.99
C SER A 273 -17.82 3.87 -4.51
N GLN A 274 -18.78 3.67 -5.41
CA GLN A 274 -20.17 3.32 -5.07
C GLN A 274 -20.28 1.94 -4.39
N GLU A 275 -19.28 1.08 -4.58
CA GLU A 275 -19.26 -0.29 -4.07
C GLU A 275 -18.62 -0.37 -2.67
N ILE A 276 -17.83 0.62 -2.26
CA ILE A 276 -16.96 0.60 -1.06
C ILE A 276 -17.72 0.20 0.21
N THR A 277 -18.86 0.85 0.50
CA THR A 277 -19.63 0.57 1.72
C THR A 277 -20.12 -0.88 1.75
N THR A 278 -20.62 -1.39 0.61
CA THR A 278 -21.09 -2.77 0.51
C THR A 278 -19.91 -3.76 0.56
N THR A 279 -18.81 -3.43 -0.11
CA THR A 279 -17.59 -4.23 -0.17
C THR A 279 -16.96 -4.40 1.21
N TYR A 280 -16.86 -3.33 2.01
CA TYR A 280 -16.16 -3.36 3.29
C TYR A 280 -17.07 -3.46 4.52
N LYS A 281 -18.38 -3.64 4.34
CA LYS A 281 -19.29 -3.89 5.45
C LYS A 281 -18.89 -5.17 6.21
N THR A 282 -18.71 -5.04 7.51
CA THR A 282 -18.42 -6.16 8.42
C THR A 282 -19.35 -6.14 9.64
N ASN A 283 -19.21 -7.09 10.55
CA ASN A 283 -19.81 -7.04 11.89
C ASN A 283 -19.03 -6.13 12.86
N ASN A 284 -17.91 -5.54 12.43
CA ASN A 284 -17.08 -4.67 13.27
C ASN A 284 -17.50 -3.20 13.10
N GLU A 285 -18.06 -2.62 14.16
CA GLU A 285 -18.54 -1.23 14.13
C GLU A 285 -17.42 -0.20 13.88
N ILE A 286 -16.20 -0.46 14.36
CA ILE A 286 -15.05 0.45 14.17
C ILE A 286 -14.71 0.57 12.69
N LEU A 287 -14.54 -0.57 12.00
CA LEU A 287 -14.26 -0.58 10.57
C LEU A 287 -15.40 0.08 9.78
N ASN A 288 -16.64 -0.30 10.06
CA ASN A 288 -17.79 0.30 9.38
C ASN A 288 -17.85 1.83 9.57
N THR A 289 -17.53 2.32 10.77
CA THR A 289 -17.47 3.76 11.07
C THR A 289 -16.34 4.45 10.31
N LEU A 290 -15.15 3.83 10.25
CA LEU A 290 -14.01 4.37 9.50
C LEU A 290 -14.30 4.47 7.99
N ILE A 291 -15.07 3.53 7.44
CA ILE A 291 -15.55 3.59 6.06
C ILE A 291 -16.54 4.75 5.87
N GLU A 292 -17.52 4.90 6.77
CA GLU A 292 -18.55 5.96 6.73
C GLU A 292 -17.96 7.37 6.82
N ILE A 293 -16.89 7.55 7.61
CA ILE A 293 -16.20 8.83 7.80
C ILE A 293 -15.77 9.48 6.48
N ASN A 294 -15.49 8.70 5.43
CA ASN A 294 -15.06 9.23 4.15
C ASN A 294 -16.07 10.24 3.57
N ASP A 295 -17.36 10.03 3.79
CA ASP A 295 -18.45 10.79 3.16
C ASP A 295 -18.91 11.98 4.02
N LEU A 296 -18.29 12.17 5.19
CA LEU A 296 -18.58 13.23 6.15
C LEU A 296 -17.58 14.38 6.03
N GLU A 297 -18.08 15.60 6.25
CA GLU A 297 -17.19 16.74 6.46
C GLU A 297 -16.35 16.55 7.73
N LEU A 298 -15.16 17.16 7.77
CA LEU A 298 -14.16 16.88 8.82
C LEU A 298 -14.71 17.03 10.25
N LYS A 299 -15.58 18.01 10.50
CA LYS A 299 -16.16 18.23 11.84
C LYS A 299 -16.95 17.00 12.29
N ASP A 300 -17.88 16.55 11.46
CA ASP A 300 -18.78 15.43 11.76
C ASP A 300 -17.99 14.11 11.75
N ALA A 301 -17.04 13.95 10.83
CA ALA A 301 -16.09 12.85 10.80
C ALA A 301 -15.32 12.71 12.12
N MET A 302 -14.77 13.83 12.64
CA MET A 302 -14.02 13.83 13.90
C MET A 302 -14.92 13.57 15.12
N GLU A 303 -16.16 14.05 15.11
CA GLU A 303 -17.13 13.78 16.17
C GLU A 303 -17.46 12.28 16.22
N LEU A 304 -17.82 11.70 15.08
CA LEU A 304 -18.12 10.28 14.96
C LEU A 304 -16.91 9.40 15.32
N TYR A 305 -15.72 9.78 14.84
CA TYR A 305 -14.46 9.11 15.16
C TYR A 305 -14.17 9.11 16.68
N LYS A 306 -14.29 10.27 17.34
CA LYS A 306 -14.08 10.39 18.79
C LYS A 306 -15.11 9.61 19.60
N GLN A 307 -16.33 9.49 19.10
CA GLN A 307 -17.40 8.79 19.78
C GLN A 307 -17.30 7.27 19.64
N LYS A 308 -16.99 6.76 18.44
CA LYS A 308 -17.10 5.33 18.13
C LYS A 308 -15.76 4.61 17.98
N VAL A 309 -14.75 5.30 17.48
CA VAL A 309 -13.45 4.70 17.15
C VAL A 309 -12.45 4.87 18.30
N VAL A 310 -12.26 6.09 18.81
CA VAL A 310 -11.27 6.39 19.88
C VAL A 310 -11.49 5.61 21.20
N PRO A 311 -12.72 5.44 21.72
CA PRO A 311 -12.91 4.67 22.96
C PRO A 311 -12.60 3.19 22.77
N SER A 312 -12.82 2.74 21.55
CA SER A 312 -12.67 1.37 21.11
C SER A 312 -11.33 1.13 20.45
N PHE A 313 -10.34 2.04 20.60
CA PHE A 313 -9.01 1.96 19.98
C PHE A 313 -8.12 0.95 20.74
N PRO A 314 -7.86 -0.26 20.20
CA PRO A 314 -7.11 -1.29 20.91
C PRO A 314 -6.22 -2.09 19.95
N LEU A 315 -5.62 -1.45 18.95
CA LEU A 315 -4.75 -2.14 17.98
C LEU A 315 -3.31 -2.07 18.48
N TYR A 316 -3.14 -2.39 19.78
CA TYR A 316 -1.93 -2.36 20.61
C TYR A 316 -1.51 -0.99 21.17
N ILE A 317 -2.29 -0.51 22.15
CA ILE A 317 -1.72 0.22 23.30
C ILE A 317 -1.97 -0.67 24.53
N ASP A 318 -1.38 -1.86 24.52
CA ASP A 318 -1.19 -2.61 25.76
C ASP A 318 0.15 -2.19 26.38
N HIS A 319 0.17 -0.95 26.86
CA HIS A 319 1.14 -0.49 27.86
C HIS A 319 0.42 0.09 29.08
N ARG A 320 -0.88 -0.18 29.24
CA ARG A 320 -1.61 0.21 30.45
C ARG A 320 -1.38 -0.76 31.62
N ASN A 321 -0.78 -1.92 31.38
CA ASN A 321 -0.29 -2.83 32.42
C ASN A 321 1.14 -3.31 32.10
N GLY A 322 2.13 -2.53 32.53
CA GLY A 322 3.53 -2.92 32.47
C GLY A 322 4.32 -2.10 33.49
N ASN A 323 4.52 -2.71 34.66
CA ASN A 323 5.49 -2.29 35.68
C ASN A 323 6.90 -2.17 35.12
#